data_AF-A0A2J0MBC6-F1
#
_entry.id   AF-A0A2J0MBC6-F1
#
_cell.length_a   1.000
_cell.length_b   1.000
_cell.length_c   1.000
_cell.angle_alpha   90.00
_cell.angle_beta   90.00
_cell.angle_gamma   90.00
#
_symmetry.space_group_name_H-M   'P 1'
#
loop_
_entity.id
_entity.type
_entity.pdbx_description
1 polymer ?
#
loop_
_entity_poly.entity_id
_entity_poly.type
_entity_poly.pdbx_seq_one_letter_code
_entity_poly.pdbx_strand_id
1 'polypeptide(L)'
;GEPTEKALLMAAVQAGLDKNVLEKEFPRIDEISFDAEKKYMATLHKNTRTQEHKNTRIIYMKGAPEKILEMSKFLEGARGRKELSPNQIKGIQVKYESLTSKGLRVLAVAYKETEKPKNKETKEQLVEENIKDLVFVGLVGLKDPLRPEAKETIKLCRQAGLRPVIVTGDHRLTAQAVAQEVGFTTEEENILEGKELDKMSDEDLKKVAGKIDIYARVEPKHKLRIIDALQAKGEVVAMTGDGVNDAPALKSADIGVALGSGTDVAKGASDIVILDDNFRTIVQSIERGRVAFENIKKVTLYLLADSFSEIILVGGTILMGFPLPILPAQILWINLIEDGLPNIALAFEAGEKEVMKDPPQKITEPILDKEMKVLIFIIGLITDLVLFVVFWWLWKAGYDIAYIRTMIFVMLGLDSLFYVFSCRSLRFTIFHKNPFSNKFLSISVLIGVAFLAGGVYLPFCQTILRTVFLSLEDWFLPITLSIFK
;
A
#
# COMPACT_ATOMS: atom_id res chain seq x y z
N GLY A 1 -8.23 -4.65 -29.10
CA GLY A 1 -7.46 -5.90 -29.29
C GLY A 1 -6.48 -6.06 -28.15
N GLU A 2 -5.83 -7.22 -28.08
CA GLU A 2 -4.87 -7.58 -27.02
C GLU A 2 -3.67 -6.63 -26.96
N PRO A 3 -3.09 -6.36 -25.77
CA PRO A 3 -1.93 -5.46 -25.59
C PRO A 3 -0.74 -5.82 -26.49
N THR A 4 -0.46 -7.12 -26.65
CA THR A 4 0.63 -7.61 -27.50
C THR A 4 0.42 -7.28 -28.98
N GLU A 5 -0.83 -7.33 -29.47
CA GLU A 5 -1.14 -7.00 -30.85
C GLU A 5 -1.08 -5.50 -31.10
N LYS A 6 -1.51 -4.71 -30.11
CA LYS A 6 -1.38 -3.24 -30.13
C LYS A 6 0.09 -2.84 -30.22
N ALA A 7 0.96 -3.48 -29.44
CA ALA A 7 2.40 -3.22 -29.48
C ALA A 7 3.02 -3.56 -30.86
N LEU A 8 2.66 -4.69 -31.47
CA LEU A 8 3.10 -5.04 -32.83
C LEU A 8 2.63 -4.03 -33.87
N LEU A 9 1.37 -3.58 -33.77
CA LEU A 9 0.81 -2.58 -34.66
C LEU A 9 1.54 -1.23 -34.52
N MET A 10 1.80 -0.79 -33.29
CA MET A 10 2.55 0.44 -33.03
C MET A 10 3.97 0.37 -33.60
N ALA A 11 4.65 -0.76 -33.44
CA ALA A 11 5.97 -0.97 -34.03
C ALA A 11 5.95 -0.92 -35.57
N ALA A 12 4.92 -1.51 -36.19
CA ALA A 12 4.74 -1.46 -37.65
C ALA A 12 4.52 -0.01 -38.15
N VAL A 13 3.68 0.76 -37.45
CA VAL A 13 3.43 2.18 -37.79
C VAL A 13 4.71 3.02 -37.63
N GLN A 14 5.49 2.80 -36.57
CA GLN A 14 6.78 3.47 -36.36
C GLN A 14 7.81 3.11 -37.44
N ALA A 15 7.73 1.90 -38.01
CA ALA A 15 8.53 1.48 -39.15
C ALA A 15 8.02 2.04 -40.51
N GLY A 16 6.98 2.87 -40.51
CA GLY A 16 6.41 3.49 -41.72
C GLY A 16 5.42 2.60 -42.47
N LEU A 17 4.92 1.52 -41.85
CA LEU A 17 3.92 0.64 -42.46
C LEU A 17 2.50 1.14 -42.17
N ASP A 18 1.67 1.22 -43.20
CA ASP A 18 0.24 1.53 -43.07
C ASP A 18 -0.59 0.25 -43.17
N LYS A 19 -1.35 -0.03 -42.11
CA LYS A 19 -2.22 -1.20 -42.02
C LYS A 19 -3.27 -1.22 -43.14
N ASN A 20 -3.90 -0.08 -43.45
CA ASN A 20 -4.97 -0.02 -44.44
C ASN A 20 -4.44 -0.28 -45.85
N VAL A 21 -3.20 0.11 -46.13
CA VAL A 21 -2.52 -0.20 -47.39
C VAL A 21 -2.19 -1.69 -47.45
N LEU A 22 -1.60 -2.25 -46.39
CA LEU A 22 -1.24 -3.66 -46.32
C LEU A 22 -2.46 -4.59 -46.39
N GLU A 23 -3.60 -4.22 -45.83
CA GLU A 23 -4.84 -5.02 -45.93
C GLU A 23 -5.42 -5.01 -47.36
N LYS A 24 -5.14 -3.98 -48.16
CA LYS A 24 -5.49 -3.94 -49.60
C LYS A 24 -4.51 -4.74 -50.46
N GLU A 25 -3.22 -4.66 -50.15
CA GLU A 25 -2.16 -5.44 -50.82
C GLU A 25 -2.19 -6.92 -50.47
N PHE A 26 -2.63 -7.24 -49.25
CA PHE A 26 -2.70 -8.58 -48.70
C PHE A 26 -4.04 -8.83 -47.99
N PRO A 27 -5.16 -8.89 -48.73
CA PRO A 27 -6.47 -9.11 -48.12
C PRO A 27 -6.52 -10.50 -47.50
N ARG A 28 -6.97 -10.55 -46.23
CA ARG A 28 -7.14 -11.79 -45.45
C ARG A 28 -8.28 -12.62 -46.05
N ILE A 29 -8.03 -13.91 -46.24
CA ILE A 29 -9.00 -14.90 -46.70
C ILE A 29 -9.56 -15.66 -45.51
N ASP A 30 -8.67 -16.11 -44.62
CA ASP A 30 -9.02 -17.01 -43.52
C ASP A 30 -8.02 -16.86 -42.36
N GLU A 31 -8.39 -17.35 -41.18
CA GLU A 31 -7.56 -17.31 -40.00
C GLU A 31 -7.74 -18.52 -39.09
N ILE A 32 -6.65 -18.90 -38.43
CA ILE A 32 -6.65 -19.73 -37.23
C ILE A 32 -6.32 -18.81 -36.07
N SER A 33 -7.32 -18.51 -35.26
CA SER A 33 -7.19 -17.69 -34.06
C SER A 33 -6.22 -18.33 -33.06
N PHE A 34 -5.66 -17.52 -32.17
CA PHE A 34 -4.76 -18.02 -31.14
C PHE A 34 -5.47 -19.00 -30.21
N ASP A 35 -4.81 -20.13 -29.96
CA ASP A 35 -5.23 -21.17 -29.03
C ASP A 35 -4.09 -21.41 -28.03
N ALA A 36 -4.41 -21.46 -26.73
CA ALA A 36 -3.42 -21.60 -25.65
C ALA A 36 -2.71 -22.96 -25.66
N GLU A 37 -3.36 -24.02 -26.14
CA GLU A 37 -2.76 -25.34 -26.32
C GLU A 37 -1.81 -25.33 -27.52
N LYS A 38 -2.23 -24.68 -28.63
CA LYS A 38 -1.44 -24.62 -29.88
C LYS A 38 -0.29 -23.61 -29.81
N LYS A 39 -0.44 -22.54 -29.03
CA LYS A 39 0.54 -21.46 -28.80
C LYS A 39 0.93 -20.65 -30.04
N TYR A 40 0.08 -20.62 -31.07
CA TYR A 40 0.29 -19.82 -32.28
C TYR A 40 -1.02 -19.27 -32.85
N MET A 41 -0.90 -18.31 -33.76
CA MET A 41 -1.95 -17.80 -34.63
C MET A 41 -1.43 -17.80 -36.08
N ALA A 42 -2.29 -18.11 -37.05
CA ALA A 42 -1.95 -18.08 -38.47
C ALA A 42 -3.05 -17.40 -39.29
N THR A 43 -2.67 -16.69 -40.35
CA THR A 43 -3.61 -16.02 -41.26
C THR A 43 -3.23 -16.28 -42.71
N LEU A 44 -4.25 -16.49 -43.56
CA LEU A 44 -4.09 -16.72 -45.00
C LEU A 44 -4.45 -15.45 -45.77
N HIS A 45 -3.58 -15.04 -46.69
CA HIS A 45 -3.72 -13.80 -47.46
C HIS A 45 -3.53 -14.02 -48.96
N LYS A 46 -4.20 -13.20 -49.78
CA LYS A 46 -3.87 -13.05 -51.21
C LYS A 46 -2.65 -12.15 -51.35
N ASN A 47 -1.84 -12.33 -52.39
CA ASN A 47 -0.83 -11.34 -52.76
C ASN A 47 -1.33 -10.55 -53.98
N THR A 48 -1.66 -9.27 -53.80
CA THR A 48 -2.18 -8.40 -54.88
C THR A 48 -1.18 -7.32 -55.32
N ARG A 49 0.08 -7.38 -54.83
CA ARG A 49 1.10 -6.35 -55.13
C ARG A 49 1.41 -6.18 -56.61
N THR A 50 1.47 -7.27 -57.37
CA THR A 50 1.65 -7.23 -58.83
C THR A 50 0.73 -8.24 -59.51
N GLN A 51 0.39 -8.00 -60.78
CA GLN A 51 -0.44 -8.92 -61.58
C GLN A 51 0.18 -10.32 -61.69
N GLU A 52 1.51 -10.44 -61.59
CA GLU A 52 2.25 -11.70 -61.62
C GLU A 52 2.00 -12.57 -60.38
N HIS A 53 1.69 -11.96 -59.22
CA HIS A 53 1.48 -12.69 -57.95
C HIS A 53 0.01 -13.04 -57.68
N LYS A 54 -0.89 -12.88 -58.67
CA LYS A 54 -2.35 -13.08 -58.49
C LYS A 54 -2.73 -14.50 -58.00
N ASN A 55 -1.92 -15.49 -58.34
CA ASN A 55 -2.08 -16.88 -57.91
C ASN A 55 -1.26 -17.23 -56.66
N THR A 56 -0.47 -16.31 -56.13
CA THR A 56 0.26 -16.52 -54.88
C THR A 56 -0.65 -16.26 -53.68
N ARG A 57 -0.49 -17.10 -52.68
CA ARG A 57 -1.08 -17.00 -51.35
C ARG A 57 0.03 -16.97 -50.34
N ILE A 58 -0.16 -16.21 -49.28
CA ILE A 58 0.82 -16.09 -48.21
C ILE A 58 0.14 -16.43 -46.90
N ILE A 59 0.73 -17.38 -46.16
CA ILE A 59 0.37 -17.68 -44.79
C ILE A 59 1.34 -16.92 -43.90
N TYR A 60 0.83 -16.05 -43.04
CA TYR A 60 1.62 -15.42 -41.98
C TYR A 60 1.33 -16.10 -40.66
N MET A 61 2.36 -16.23 -39.82
CA MET A 61 2.26 -16.91 -38.55
C MET A 61 3.04 -16.17 -37.47
N LYS A 62 2.44 -16.08 -36.28
CA LYS A 62 3.10 -15.58 -35.08
C LYS A 62 2.77 -16.50 -33.90
N GLY A 63 3.72 -16.68 -32.99
CA GLY A 63 3.49 -17.55 -31.83
C GLY A 63 4.71 -17.71 -30.93
N ALA A 64 4.64 -18.73 -30.07
CA ALA A 64 5.75 -19.12 -29.21
C ALA A 64 6.99 -19.49 -30.06
N PRO A 65 8.19 -18.97 -29.73
CA PRO A 65 9.41 -19.23 -30.50
C PRO A 65 9.70 -20.70 -30.77
N GLU A 66 9.56 -21.55 -29.75
CA GLU A 66 9.76 -23.01 -29.85
C GLU A 66 8.84 -23.63 -30.90
N LYS A 67 7.56 -23.24 -30.92
CA LYS A 67 6.54 -23.84 -31.76
C LYS A 67 6.66 -23.40 -33.22
N ILE A 68 7.00 -22.12 -33.44
CA ILE A 68 7.29 -21.63 -34.78
C ILE A 68 8.56 -22.26 -35.34
N LEU A 69 9.61 -22.42 -34.53
CA LEU A 69 10.86 -23.06 -34.95
C LEU A 69 10.64 -24.53 -35.34
N GLU A 70 9.85 -25.27 -34.58
CA GLU A 70 9.49 -26.67 -34.88
C GLU A 70 8.83 -26.83 -36.26
N MET A 71 8.02 -25.85 -36.68
CA MET A 71 7.33 -25.86 -37.98
C MET A 71 8.12 -25.21 -39.12
N SER A 72 9.29 -24.64 -38.83
CA SER A 72 10.09 -23.88 -39.81
C SER A 72 11.15 -24.77 -40.46
N LYS A 73 11.21 -24.74 -41.79
CA LYS A 73 12.25 -25.43 -42.57
C LYS A 73 13.27 -24.47 -43.19
N PHE A 74 12.88 -23.22 -43.40
CA PHE A 74 13.72 -22.21 -44.03
C PHE A 74 13.93 -21.01 -43.10
N LEU A 75 15.00 -20.27 -43.31
CA LEU A 75 15.33 -19.01 -42.67
C LEU A 75 15.38 -17.91 -43.73
N GLU A 76 14.72 -16.80 -43.47
CA GLU A 76 14.84 -15.58 -44.27
C GLU A 76 16.22 -14.94 -44.03
N GLY A 77 16.97 -14.70 -45.10
CA GLY A 77 18.31 -14.14 -45.03
C GLY A 77 18.53 -13.02 -46.03
N ALA A 78 19.61 -12.25 -45.87
CA ALA A 78 19.90 -11.09 -46.72
C ALA A 78 20.07 -11.41 -48.23
N ARG A 79 20.26 -12.68 -48.60
CA ARG A 79 20.37 -13.15 -50.00
C ARG A 79 19.23 -14.12 -50.38
N GLY A 80 18.10 -14.06 -49.67
CA GLY A 80 16.95 -14.94 -49.85
C GLY A 80 16.90 -16.11 -48.85
N ARG A 81 15.93 -17.00 -49.09
CA ARG A 81 15.60 -18.15 -48.23
C ARG A 81 16.70 -19.20 -48.25
N LYS A 82 17.10 -19.67 -47.06
CA LYS A 82 18.04 -20.80 -46.89
C LYS A 82 17.41 -21.86 -46.01
N GLU A 83 17.79 -23.11 -46.19
CA GLU A 83 17.34 -24.18 -45.29
C GLU A 83 17.92 -23.98 -43.89
N LEU A 84 17.10 -24.22 -42.86
CA LEU A 84 17.47 -24.07 -41.45
C LEU A 84 18.46 -25.16 -41.05
N SER A 85 19.71 -24.76 -40.81
CA SER A 85 20.73 -25.68 -40.27
C SER A 85 20.60 -25.82 -38.74
N PRO A 86 21.04 -26.96 -38.17
CA PRO A 86 21.05 -27.16 -36.71
C PRO A 86 21.82 -26.07 -35.93
N ASN A 87 22.89 -25.53 -36.52
CA ASN A 87 23.66 -24.44 -35.92
C ASN A 87 22.87 -23.12 -35.86
N GLN A 88 22.05 -22.84 -36.88
CA GLN A 88 21.19 -21.66 -36.89
C GLN A 88 20.05 -21.79 -35.87
N ILE A 89 19.46 -22.99 -35.74
CA ILE A 89 18.44 -23.25 -34.71
C ILE A 89 19.01 -22.97 -33.32
N LYS A 90 20.20 -23.51 -33.00
CA LYS A 90 20.89 -23.20 -31.74
C LYS A 90 21.15 -21.70 -31.57
N GLY A 91 21.60 -21.01 -32.62
CA GLY A 91 21.83 -19.56 -32.58
C GLY A 91 20.56 -18.76 -32.28
N ILE A 92 19.42 -19.14 -32.85
CA ILE A 92 18.13 -18.50 -32.58
C ILE A 92 17.69 -18.79 -31.14
N GLN A 93 17.90 -20.00 -30.65
CA GLN A 93 17.56 -20.38 -29.28
C GLN A 93 18.39 -19.59 -28.24
N VAL A 94 19.70 -19.45 -28.45
CA VAL A 94 20.56 -18.57 -27.63
C VAL A 94 20.07 -17.12 -27.68
N LYS A 95 19.62 -16.64 -28.85
CA LYS A 95 19.08 -15.28 -28.97
C LYS A 95 17.75 -15.11 -28.25
N TYR A 96 16.88 -16.12 -28.31
CA TYR A 96 15.63 -16.17 -27.56
C TYR A 96 15.89 -16.07 -26.06
N GLU A 97 16.77 -16.92 -25.52
CA GLU A 97 17.17 -16.88 -24.11
C GLU A 97 17.76 -15.53 -23.72
N SER A 98 18.61 -14.95 -24.56
CA SER A 98 19.20 -13.63 -24.34
C SER A 98 18.18 -12.48 -24.36
N LEU A 99 17.09 -12.59 -25.13
CA LEU A 99 16.02 -11.58 -25.12
C LEU A 99 15.12 -11.77 -23.90
N THR A 100 14.80 -13.01 -23.53
CA THR A 100 14.00 -13.33 -22.35
C THR A 100 14.73 -12.97 -21.06
N SER A 101 16.05 -13.15 -20.99
CA SER A 101 16.86 -12.72 -19.83
C SER A 101 16.90 -11.20 -19.65
N LYS A 102 16.54 -10.42 -20.68
CA LYS A 102 16.32 -8.97 -20.60
C LYS A 102 14.90 -8.60 -20.19
N GLY A 103 14.08 -9.57 -19.79
CA GLY A 103 12.68 -9.36 -19.39
C GLY A 103 11.72 -9.14 -20.56
N LEU A 104 12.11 -9.48 -21.79
CA LEU A 104 11.25 -9.31 -22.96
C LEU A 104 10.35 -10.55 -23.15
N ARG A 105 9.06 -10.31 -23.39
CA ARG A 105 8.15 -11.33 -23.93
C ARG A 105 8.45 -11.51 -25.41
N VAL A 106 8.96 -12.68 -25.79
CA VAL A 106 9.43 -12.94 -27.15
C VAL A 106 8.38 -13.72 -27.96
N LEU A 107 8.08 -13.23 -29.16
CA LEU A 107 7.31 -13.94 -30.17
C LEU A 107 8.20 -14.26 -31.37
N ALA A 108 7.94 -15.38 -32.04
CA ALA A 108 8.51 -15.64 -33.36
C ALA A 108 7.50 -15.34 -34.45
N VAL A 109 8.01 -14.88 -35.59
CA VAL A 109 7.23 -14.64 -36.80
C VAL A 109 7.81 -15.44 -37.96
N ALA A 110 6.92 -16.05 -38.73
CA ALA A 110 7.26 -16.84 -39.90
C ALA A 110 6.19 -16.65 -40.98
N TYR A 111 6.53 -17.02 -42.22
CA TYR A 111 5.57 -17.02 -43.31
C TYR A 111 5.79 -18.22 -44.24
N LYS A 112 4.80 -18.50 -45.08
CA LYS A 112 4.92 -19.47 -46.16
C LYS A 112 4.17 -18.98 -47.38
N GLU A 113 4.83 -19.05 -48.53
CA GLU A 113 4.17 -18.87 -49.81
C GLU A 113 3.57 -20.19 -50.28
N THR A 114 2.34 -20.13 -50.78
CA THR A 114 1.64 -21.25 -51.41
C THR A 114 0.93 -20.76 -52.66
N GLU A 115 0.57 -21.67 -53.55
CA GLU A 115 -0.22 -21.34 -54.72
C GLU A 115 -1.72 -21.43 -54.42
N LYS A 116 -2.52 -20.70 -55.20
CA LYS A 116 -3.97 -20.86 -55.26
C LYS A 116 -4.29 -22.31 -55.66
N PRO A 117 -5.25 -22.98 -54.99
CA PRO A 117 -5.72 -24.30 -55.41
C PRO A 117 -6.09 -24.32 -56.90
N LYS A 118 -5.56 -25.29 -57.66
CA LYS A 118 -5.82 -25.41 -59.11
C LYS A 118 -7.26 -25.83 -59.41
N ASN A 119 -7.93 -26.49 -58.47
CA ASN A 119 -9.32 -26.90 -58.60
C ASN A 119 -10.26 -25.84 -58.00
N LYS A 120 -11.26 -25.38 -58.77
CA LYS A 120 -12.20 -24.32 -58.36
C LYS A 120 -13.16 -24.76 -57.24
N GLU A 121 -13.34 -26.05 -57.03
CA GLU A 121 -14.21 -26.61 -55.99
C GLU A 121 -13.53 -26.67 -54.61
N THR A 122 -12.19 -26.62 -54.56
CA THR A 122 -11.45 -26.63 -53.30
C THR A 122 -11.51 -25.25 -52.66
N LYS A 123 -12.11 -25.17 -51.45
CA LYS A 123 -12.17 -23.91 -50.69
C LYS A 123 -10.76 -23.41 -50.37
N GLU A 124 -10.53 -22.11 -50.54
CA GLU A 124 -9.31 -21.43 -50.07
C GLU A 124 -9.40 -21.31 -48.53
N GLN A 125 -9.06 -22.38 -47.82
CA GLN A 125 -9.14 -22.47 -46.36
C GLN A 125 -7.77 -22.73 -45.75
N LEU A 126 -7.52 -22.15 -44.57
CA LEU A 126 -6.35 -22.42 -43.76
C LEU A 126 -6.59 -23.68 -42.93
N VAL A 127 -5.87 -24.75 -43.25
CA VAL A 127 -5.90 -26.04 -42.55
C VAL A 127 -4.55 -26.28 -41.90
N GLU A 128 -4.51 -26.82 -40.68
CA GLU A 128 -3.27 -27.03 -39.92
C GLU A 128 -2.22 -27.86 -40.67
N GLU A 129 -2.67 -28.82 -41.48
CA GLU A 129 -1.79 -29.66 -42.30
C GLU A 129 -0.94 -28.84 -43.29
N ASN A 130 -1.42 -27.66 -43.70
CA ASN A 130 -0.72 -26.77 -44.62
C ASN A 130 0.34 -25.90 -43.91
N ILE A 131 0.36 -25.90 -42.57
CA ILE A 131 1.24 -25.08 -41.71
C ILE A 131 2.48 -25.90 -41.31
N LYS A 132 3.28 -26.24 -42.32
CA LYS A 132 4.60 -26.89 -42.21
C LYS A 132 5.56 -26.27 -43.22
N ASP A 133 6.85 -26.48 -43.03
CA ASP A 133 7.91 -25.96 -43.90
C ASP A 133 7.92 -24.43 -44.00
N LEU A 134 7.70 -23.77 -42.86
CA LEU A 134 7.65 -22.30 -42.80
C LEU A 134 9.04 -21.68 -43.03
N VAL A 135 9.02 -20.43 -43.48
CA VAL A 135 10.18 -19.54 -43.53
C VAL A 135 10.20 -18.71 -42.25
N PHE A 136 11.11 -19.02 -41.35
CA PHE A 136 11.36 -18.24 -40.16
C PHE A 136 11.93 -16.88 -40.54
N VAL A 137 11.35 -15.80 -40.02
CA VAL A 137 11.79 -14.42 -40.32
C VAL A 137 12.59 -13.85 -39.16
N GLY A 138 12.07 -13.98 -37.94
CA GLY A 138 12.71 -13.35 -36.80
C GLY A 138 11.95 -13.48 -35.50
N LEU A 139 12.55 -12.89 -34.47
CA LEU A 139 12.00 -12.76 -33.13
C LEU A 139 11.59 -11.32 -32.89
N VAL A 140 10.45 -11.12 -32.23
CA VAL A 140 9.97 -9.83 -31.75
C VAL A 140 9.98 -9.86 -30.23
N GLY A 141 10.76 -8.96 -29.62
CA GLY A 141 10.77 -8.76 -28.18
C GLY A 141 9.80 -7.65 -27.79
N LEU A 142 8.84 -7.96 -26.93
CA LEU A 142 7.89 -7.04 -26.35
C LEU A 142 8.33 -6.75 -24.91
N LYS A 143 8.50 -5.48 -24.55
CA LYS A 143 8.75 -5.07 -23.16
C LYS A 143 7.43 -4.62 -22.55
N ASP A 144 7.08 -5.15 -21.38
CA ASP A 144 6.10 -4.51 -20.50
C ASP A 144 6.83 -3.44 -19.69
N PRO A 145 6.60 -2.14 -19.95
CA PRO A 145 7.36 -1.09 -19.30
C PRO A 145 6.99 -1.02 -17.82
N LEU A 146 8.00 -0.91 -16.98
CA LEU A 146 7.78 -0.62 -15.57
C LEU A 146 7.25 0.79 -15.40
N ARG A 147 6.42 0.97 -14.37
CA ARG A 147 5.96 2.29 -13.96
C ARG A 147 7.17 3.14 -13.53
N PRO A 148 7.28 4.41 -13.98
CA PRO A 148 8.43 5.26 -13.67
C PRO A 148 8.75 5.36 -12.17
N GLU A 149 7.72 5.36 -11.34
CA GLU A 149 7.80 5.48 -9.88
C GLU A 149 8.13 4.18 -9.15
N ALA A 150 8.06 3.01 -9.82
CA ALA A 150 8.16 1.71 -9.16
C ALA A 150 9.48 1.55 -8.39
N LYS A 151 10.60 1.90 -9.04
CA LYS A 151 11.93 1.77 -8.44
C LYS A 151 12.12 2.66 -7.21
N GLU A 152 11.69 3.92 -7.28
CA GLU A 152 11.75 4.84 -6.14
C GLU A 152 10.86 4.38 -4.99
N THR A 153 9.66 3.88 -5.32
CA THR A 153 8.71 3.40 -4.32
C THR A 153 9.22 2.16 -3.59
N ILE A 154 9.79 1.17 -4.30
CA ILE A 154 10.42 0.00 -3.68
C ILE A 154 11.57 0.41 -2.75
N LYS A 155 12.36 1.41 -3.14
CA LYS A 155 13.41 1.97 -2.29
C LYS A 155 12.83 2.61 -1.02
N LEU A 156 11.77 3.41 -1.13
CA LEU A 156 11.10 4.03 0.01
C LEU A 156 10.50 2.97 0.95
N CYS A 157 9.89 1.91 0.41
CA CYS A 157 9.38 0.79 1.20
C CYS A 157 10.49 0.19 2.08
N ARG A 158 11.65 -0.12 1.49
CA ARG A 158 12.78 -0.70 2.22
C ARG A 158 13.37 0.26 3.24
N GLN A 159 13.46 1.56 2.92
CA GLN A 159 13.91 2.58 3.87
C GLN A 159 12.98 2.69 5.08
N ALA A 160 11.68 2.42 4.90
CA ALA A 160 10.70 2.34 5.96
C ALA A 160 10.63 0.99 6.68
N GLY A 161 11.59 0.10 6.41
CA GLY A 161 11.67 -1.24 7.02
C GLY A 161 10.61 -2.22 6.50
N LEU A 162 9.93 -1.91 5.39
CA LEU A 162 8.98 -2.82 4.75
C LEU A 162 9.72 -3.79 3.82
N ARG A 163 9.21 -5.03 3.73
CA ARG A 163 9.74 -6.06 2.82
C ARG A 163 8.82 -6.20 1.59
N PRO A 164 9.12 -5.52 0.47
CA PRO A 164 8.38 -5.73 -0.76
C PRO A 164 8.69 -7.12 -1.32
N VAL A 165 7.68 -7.82 -1.83
CA VAL A 165 7.78 -9.16 -2.42
C VAL A 165 7.07 -9.16 -3.77
N ILE A 166 7.71 -9.72 -4.79
CA ILE A 166 7.13 -9.87 -6.13
C ILE A 166 6.47 -11.24 -6.21
N VAL A 167 5.19 -11.28 -6.60
CA VAL A 167 4.43 -12.52 -6.78
C VAL A 167 3.76 -12.49 -8.16
N THR A 168 4.33 -13.20 -9.13
CA THR A 168 3.90 -13.13 -10.54
C THR A 168 3.70 -14.50 -11.19
N GLY A 169 2.76 -14.57 -12.15
CA GLY A 169 2.56 -15.71 -13.03
C GLY A 169 3.61 -15.81 -14.15
N ASP A 170 4.46 -14.79 -14.31
CA ASP A 170 5.48 -14.74 -15.36
C ASP A 170 6.60 -15.76 -15.17
N HIS A 171 7.36 -15.95 -16.26
CA HIS A 171 8.54 -16.77 -16.27
C HIS A 171 9.62 -16.26 -15.30
N ARG A 172 10.36 -17.16 -14.63
CA ARG A 172 11.44 -16.83 -13.68
C ARG A 172 12.43 -15.81 -14.20
N LEU A 173 12.98 -16.02 -15.41
CA LEU A 173 13.91 -15.08 -16.04
C LEU A 173 13.32 -13.67 -16.24
N THR A 174 12.03 -13.58 -16.60
CA THR A 174 11.35 -12.30 -16.79
C THR A 174 11.13 -11.61 -15.45
N ALA A 175 10.62 -12.34 -14.45
CA ALA A 175 10.45 -11.84 -13.10
C ALA A 175 11.78 -11.36 -12.51
N GLN A 176 12.87 -12.10 -12.73
CA GLN A 176 14.21 -11.76 -12.29
C GLN A 176 14.72 -10.47 -12.94
N ALA A 177 14.55 -10.31 -14.26
CA ALA A 177 14.96 -9.11 -14.97
C ALA A 177 14.19 -7.86 -14.48
N VAL A 178 12.86 -8.00 -14.31
CA VAL A 178 12.01 -6.94 -13.75
C VAL A 178 12.44 -6.58 -12.34
N ALA A 179 12.67 -7.59 -11.49
CA ALA A 179 13.09 -7.41 -10.12
C ALA A 179 14.44 -6.69 -10.02
N GLN A 180 15.42 -7.02 -10.87
CA GLN A 180 16.70 -6.30 -10.95
C GLN A 180 16.50 -4.83 -11.34
N GLU A 181 15.62 -4.54 -12.31
CA GLU A 181 15.37 -3.18 -12.80
C GLU A 181 14.75 -2.29 -11.68
N VAL A 182 13.85 -2.85 -10.86
CA VAL A 182 13.29 -2.18 -9.67
C VAL A 182 14.16 -2.27 -8.41
N GLY A 183 15.31 -2.96 -8.47
CA GLY A 183 16.36 -2.92 -7.46
C GLY A 183 16.39 -4.08 -6.45
N PHE A 184 15.81 -5.24 -6.75
CA PHE A 184 15.92 -6.46 -5.94
C PHE A 184 17.24 -7.21 -6.18
N THR A 185 17.70 -7.89 -5.14
CA THR A 185 18.70 -8.95 -5.29
C THR A 185 18.04 -10.17 -5.93
N THR A 186 18.79 -10.88 -6.76
CA THR A 186 18.26 -11.96 -7.59
C THR A 186 19.16 -13.19 -7.56
N GLU A 187 19.59 -13.52 -6.35
CA GLU A 187 20.28 -14.76 -6.03
C GLU A 187 19.29 -15.93 -6.08
N GLU A 188 19.75 -17.14 -6.41
CA GLU A 188 18.85 -18.29 -6.57
C GLU A 188 18.07 -18.61 -5.29
N GLU A 189 18.66 -18.35 -4.13
CA GLU A 189 18.05 -18.58 -2.81
C GLU A 189 16.85 -17.68 -2.53
N ASN A 190 16.71 -16.56 -3.24
CA ASN A 190 15.64 -15.57 -3.03
C ASN A 190 14.48 -15.72 -4.01
N ILE A 191 14.50 -16.74 -4.87
CA ILE A 191 13.52 -16.95 -5.95
C ILE A 191 12.93 -18.35 -5.85
N LEU A 192 11.59 -18.44 -5.81
CA LEU A 192 10.85 -19.70 -5.88
C LEU A 192 9.88 -19.71 -7.06
N GLU A 193 9.79 -20.83 -7.76
CA GLU A 193 8.73 -21.08 -8.74
C GLU A 193 7.52 -21.81 -8.14
N GLY A 194 6.34 -21.63 -8.75
CA GLY A 194 5.12 -22.34 -8.34
C GLY A 194 5.28 -23.86 -8.24
N LYS A 195 6.05 -24.49 -9.15
CA LYS A 195 6.32 -25.94 -9.10
C LYS A 195 7.16 -26.37 -7.89
N GLU A 196 7.99 -25.47 -7.37
CA GLU A 196 8.78 -25.70 -6.16
C GLU A 196 7.89 -25.55 -4.93
N LEU A 197 7.00 -24.54 -4.92
CA LEU A 197 5.97 -24.38 -3.90
C LEU A 197 5.03 -25.58 -3.79
N ASP A 198 4.60 -26.16 -4.91
CA ASP A 198 3.75 -27.36 -4.92
C ASP A 198 4.41 -28.57 -4.23
N LYS A 199 5.75 -28.63 -4.20
CA LYS A 199 6.52 -29.70 -3.54
C LYS A 199 6.80 -29.41 -2.06
N MET A 200 6.66 -28.16 -1.62
CA MET A 200 6.92 -27.74 -0.25
C MET A 200 5.68 -27.97 0.62
N SER A 201 5.90 -28.47 1.83
CA SER A 201 4.88 -28.43 2.87
C SER A 201 4.66 -26.99 3.36
N ASP A 202 3.50 -26.69 3.94
CA ASP A 202 3.23 -25.35 4.48
C ASP A 202 4.17 -25.00 5.65
N GLU A 203 4.60 -25.99 6.43
CA GLU A 203 5.59 -25.80 7.51
C GLU A 203 6.98 -25.46 6.96
N ASP A 204 7.38 -26.03 5.83
CA ASP A 204 8.65 -25.68 5.20
C ASP A 204 8.57 -24.32 4.51
N LEU A 205 7.42 -24.00 3.90
CA LEU A 205 7.17 -22.68 3.34
C LEU A 205 7.27 -21.58 4.41
N LYS A 206 6.68 -21.77 5.60
CA LYS A 206 6.81 -20.83 6.73
C LYS A 206 8.26 -20.54 7.10
N LYS A 207 9.15 -21.55 7.08
CA LYS A 207 10.56 -21.36 7.42
C LYS A 207 11.26 -20.45 6.41
N VAL A 208 11.02 -20.65 5.11
CA VAL A 208 11.72 -19.95 4.03
C VAL A 208 11.05 -18.66 3.58
N ALA A 209 9.73 -18.50 3.76
CA ALA A 209 8.95 -17.42 3.15
C ALA A 209 9.51 -16.02 3.44
N GLY A 210 10.06 -15.80 4.63
CA GLY A 210 10.67 -14.52 5.04
C GLY A 210 12.02 -14.19 4.40
N LYS A 211 12.59 -15.09 3.59
CA LYS A 211 13.83 -14.87 2.82
C LYS A 211 13.58 -14.71 1.33
N ILE A 212 12.44 -15.20 0.84
CA ILE A 212 12.10 -15.18 -0.59
C ILE A 212 11.47 -13.84 -0.95
N ASP A 213 12.03 -13.18 -1.94
CA ASP A 213 11.55 -11.88 -2.41
C ASP A 213 10.82 -11.98 -3.75
N ILE A 214 11.00 -13.08 -4.49
CA ILE A 214 10.43 -13.26 -5.83
C ILE A 214 9.79 -14.64 -5.94
N TYR A 215 8.50 -14.67 -6.20
CA TYR A 215 7.75 -15.86 -6.53
C TYR A 215 7.28 -15.78 -7.99
N ALA A 216 7.74 -16.72 -8.82
CA ALA A 216 7.48 -16.75 -10.27
C ALA A 216 6.61 -17.96 -10.67
N ARG A 217 5.97 -17.90 -11.84
CA ARG A 217 5.01 -18.92 -12.32
C ARG A 217 4.01 -19.35 -11.24
N VAL A 218 3.51 -18.40 -10.44
CA VAL A 218 2.56 -18.71 -9.38
C VAL A 218 1.13 -18.81 -9.90
N GLU A 219 0.33 -19.64 -9.22
CA GLU A 219 -1.11 -19.79 -9.44
C GLU A 219 -1.87 -19.09 -8.31
N PRO A 220 -3.18 -18.79 -8.44
CA PRO A 220 -3.96 -18.16 -7.37
C PRO A 220 -3.82 -18.85 -6.00
N LYS A 221 -3.82 -20.19 -5.98
CA LYS A 221 -3.61 -21.00 -4.76
C LYS A 221 -2.27 -20.74 -4.08
N HIS A 222 -1.22 -20.44 -4.85
CA HIS A 222 0.12 -20.17 -4.32
C HIS A 222 0.16 -18.83 -3.59
N LYS A 223 -0.57 -17.83 -4.08
CA LYS A 223 -0.64 -16.50 -3.46
C LYS A 223 -1.20 -16.59 -2.04
N LEU A 224 -2.28 -17.35 -1.87
CA LEU A 224 -2.87 -17.63 -0.55
C LEU A 224 -1.86 -18.30 0.39
N ARG A 225 -1.22 -19.40 -0.05
CA ARG A 225 -0.21 -20.11 0.77
C ARG A 225 0.95 -19.21 1.20
N ILE A 226 1.41 -18.30 0.34
CA ILE A 226 2.47 -17.35 0.66
C ILE A 226 2.01 -16.37 1.74
N ILE A 227 0.80 -15.83 1.62
CA ILE A 227 0.21 -14.91 2.61
C ILE A 227 0.08 -15.62 3.96
N ASP A 228 -0.53 -16.81 3.98
CA ASP A 228 -0.72 -17.60 5.20
C ASP A 228 0.62 -17.91 5.87
N ALA A 229 1.65 -18.24 5.09
CA ALA A 229 2.98 -18.52 5.61
C ALA A 229 3.67 -17.29 6.22
N LEU A 230 3.45 -16.09 5.67
CA LEU A 230 3.99 -14.84 6.22
C LEU A 230 3.21 -14.40 7.47
N GLN A 231 1.88 -14.46 7.43
CA GLN A 231 1.01 -14.15 8.57
C GLN A 231 1.27 -15.08 9.76
N ALA A 232 1.52 -16.37 9.50
CA ALA A 232 1.87 -17.34 10.55
C ALA A 232 3.20 -17.01 11.27
N LYS A 233 4.06 -16.16 10.69
CA LYS A 233 5.28 -15.64 11.35
C LYS A 233 5.03 -14.36 12.15
N GLY A 234 3.80 -13.86 12.17
CA GLY A 234 3.42 -12.61 12.82
C GLY A 234 3.69 -11.36 11.98
N GLU A 235 3.95 -11.52 10.68
CA GLU A 235 4.08 -10.39 9.75
C GLU A 235 2.69 -9.85 9.38
N VAL A 236 2.58 -8.53 9.21
CA VAL A 236 1.38 -7.90 8.62
C VAL A 236 1.56 -7.87 7.11
N VAL A 237 0.67 -8.52 6.38
CA VAL A 237 0.79 -8.68 4.93
C VAL A 237 -0.21 -7.78 4.21
N ALA A 238 0.32 -6.84 3.42
CA ALA A 238 -0.46 -6.12 2.43
C ALA A 238 -0.28 -6.77 1.06
N MET A 239 -1.39 -7.12 0.39
CA MET A 239 -1.37 -7.64 -0.97
C MET A 239 -1.89 -6.60 -1.95
N THR A 240 -1.18 -6.42 -3.07
CA THR A 240 -1.62 -5.58 -4.19
C THR A 240 -1.99 -6.43 -5.39
N GLY A 241 -3.12 -6.18 -6.04
CA GLY A 241 -3.57 -6.92 -7.21
C GLY A 241 -4.63 -6.17 -8.03
N ASP A 242 -4.84 -6.60 -9.26
CA ASP A 242 -5.75 -5.96 -10.22
C ASP A 242 -6.69 -6.97 -10.92
N GLY A 243 -6.31 -8.25 -10.95
CA GLY A 243 -7.04 -9.31 -11.63
C GLY A 243 -8.04 -10.06 -10.75
N VAL A 244 -8.99 -10.74 -11.39
CA VAL A 244 -9.93 -11.68 -10.73
C VAL A 244 -9.17 -12.79 -9.99
N ASN A 245 -8.01 -13.19 -10.53
CA ASN A 245 -7.13 -14.20 -9.94
C ASN A 245 -6.52 -13.77 -8.59
N ASP A 246 -6.51 -12.47 -8.29
CA ASP A 246 -5.97 -11.92 -7.06
C ASP A 246 -7.01 -11.79 -5.96
N ALA A 247 -8.30 -11.81 -6.31
CA ALA A 247 -9.38 -11.54 -5.36
C ALA A 247 -9.35 -12.42 -4.09
N PRO A 248 -9.12 -13.75 -4.15
CA PRO A 248 -9.01 -14.55 -2.93
C PRO A 248 -7.86 -14.11 -2.03
N ALA A 249 -6.71 -13.80 -2.63
CA ALA A 249 -5.50 -13.46 -1.90
C ALA A 249 -5.56 -12.01 -1.37
N LEU A 250 -6.17 -11.08 -2.10
CA LEU A 250 -6.53 -9.74 -1.62
C LEU A 250 -7.40 -9.83 -0.37
N LYS A 251 -8.37 -10.75 -0.35
CA LYS A 251 -9.27 -10.92 0.79
C LYS A 251 -8.62 -11.59 2.01
N SER A 252 -7.60 -12.41 1.77
CA SER A 252 -6.88 -13.17 2.81
C SER A 252 -5.77 -12.35 3.47
N ALA A 253 -5.22 -11.36 2.76
CA ALA A 253 -4.23 -10.45 3.31
C ALA A 253 -4.80 -9.63 4.47
N ASP A 254 -3.94 -9.15 5.37
CA ASP A 254 -4.36 -8.23 6.44
C ASP A 254 -4.90 -6.91 5.86
N ILE A 255 -4.34 -6.49 4.72
CA ILE A 255 -4.84 -5.39 3.90
C ILE A 255 -4.77 -5.77 2.42
N GLY A 256 -5.92 -5.87 1.77
CA GLY A 256 -6.03 -5.99 0.31
C GLY A 256 -6.04 -4.62 -0.36
N VAL A 257 -5.18 -4.42 -1.37
CA VAL A 257 -5.06 -3.17 -2.14
C VAL A 257 -5.32 -3.42 -3.62
N ALA A 258 -6.40 -2.87 -4.15
CA ALA A 258 -6.70 -2.92 -5.58
C ALA A 258 -6.27 -1.64 -6.31
N LEU A 259 -5.90 -1.78 -7.58
CA LEU A 259 -5.69 -0.64 -8.48
C LEU A 259 -7.02 -0.15 -9.08
N GLY A 260 -7.11 1.15 -9.40
CA GLY A 260 -8.27 1.77 -10.04
C GLY A 260 -8.57 1.21 -11.42
N SER A 261 -7.53 0.79 -12.14
CA SER A 261 -7.60 0.02 -13.39
C SER A 261 -7.97 -1.46 -13.21
N GLY A 262 -8.00 -1.96 -11.97
CA GLY A 262 -8.33 -3.34 -11.66
C GLY A 262 -9.79 -3.70 -11.93
N THR A 263 -10.04 -5.01 -12.01
CA THR A 263 -11.38 -5.58 -12.19
C THR A 263 -12.30 -5.26 -11.02
N ASP A 264 -13.61 -5.19 -11.26
CA ASP A 264 -14.59 -4.93 -10.19
C ASP A 264 -14.56 -6.01 -9.11
N VAL A 265 -14.20 -7.25 -9.48
CA VAL A 265 -14.02 -8.34 -8.53
C VAL A 265 -12.82 -8.07 -7.60
N ALA A 266 -11.69 -7.60 -8.14
CA ALA A 266 -10.52 -7.25 -7.33
C ALA A 266 -10.83 -6.08 -6.38
N LYS A 267 -11.48 -5.03 -6.89
CA LYS A 267 -11.90 -3.87 -6.09
C LYS A 267 -12.89 -4.25 -4.98
N GLY A 268 -13.84 -5.14 -5.28
CA GLY A 268 -14.81 -5.65 -4.30
C GLY A 268 -14.19 -6.55 -3.23
N ALA A 269 -13.03 -7.15 -3.51
CA ALA A 269 -12.30 -8.01 -2.57
C ALA A 269 -11.27 -7.24 -1.71
N SER A 270 -10.84 -6.06 -2.14
CA SER A 270 -9.84 -5.23 -1.46
C SER A 270 -10.43 -4.31 -0.38
N ASP A 271 -9.63 -3.94 0.61
CA ASP A 271 -9.98 -2.95 1.65
C ASP A 271 -9.67 -1.52 1.20
N ILE A 272 -8.68 -1.34 0.31
CA ILE A 272 -8.24 -0.05 -0.22
C ILE A 272 -8.20 -0.10 -1.75
N VAL A 273 -8.73 0.93 -2.43
CA VAL A 273 -8.66 1.09 -3.88
C VAL A 273 -7.85 2.34 -4.24
N ILE A 274 -6.76 2.15 -5.00
CA ILE A 274 -5.87 3.22 -5.47
C ILE A 274 -6.35 3.74 -6.83
N LEU A 275 -7.18 4.79 -6.79
CA LEU A 275 -7.89 5.30 -7.97
C LEU A 275 -6.98 5.84 -9.10
N ASP A 276 -5.78 6.30 -8.77
CA ASP A 276 -4.82 6.89 -9.72
C ASP A 276 -3.81 5.89 -10.28
N ASP A 277 -3.94 4.60 -9.94
CA ASP A 277 -3.03 3.52 -10.31
C ASP A 277 -1.55 3.78 -9.94
N ASN A 278 -1.30 4.73 -9.04
CA ASN A 278 0.05 5.16 -8.70
C ASN A 278 0.57 4.34 -7.51
N PHE A 279 1.65 3.58 -7.75
CA PHE A 279 2.22 2.73 -6.72
C PHE A 279 2.75 3.54 -5.52
N ARG A 280 3.12 4.81 -5.72
CA ARG A 280 3.55 5.73 -4.65
C ARG A 280 2.45 6.00 -3.62
N THR A 281 1.18 5.97 -4.03
CA THR A 281 0.02 6.22 -3.15
C THR A 281 -0.06 5.19 -2.02
N ILE A 282 0.42 3.96 -2.26
CA ILE A 282 0.50 2.92 -1.23
C ILE A 282 1.46 3.34 -0.11
N VAL A 283 2.65 3.81 -0.47
CA VAL A 283 3.65 4.27 0.51
C VAL A 283 3.17 5.48 1.29
N GLN A 284 2.50 6.42 0.63
CA GLN A 284 1.87 7.56 1.30
C GLN A 284 0.76 7.12 2.25
N SER A 285 -0.02 6.10 1.90
CA SER A 285 -1.06 5.54 2.77
C SER A 285 -0.45 4.92 4.03
N ILE A 286 0.69 4.24 3.89
CA ILE A 286 1.44 3.70 5.04
C ILE A 286 1.95 4.82 5.94
N GLU A 287 2.52 5.89 5.37
CA GLU A 287 2.94 7.08 6.13
C GLU A 287 1.76 7.66 6.94
N ARG A 288 0.60 7.84 6.30
CA ARG A 288 -0.62 8.35 6.97
C ARG A 288 -1.11 7.41 8.06
N GLY A 289 -1.06 6.10 7.85
CA GLY A 289 -1.43 5.11 8.85
C GLY A 289 -0.54 5.19 10.10
N ARG A 290 0.78 5.33 9.91
CA ARG A 290 1.72 5.49 11.03
C ARG A 290 1.47 6.78 11.81
N VAL A 291 1.24 7.90 11.12
CA VAL A 291 0.91 9.19 11.76
C VAL A 291 -0.40 9.08 12.55
N ALA A 292 -1.43 8.46 11.98
CA ALA A 292 -2.70 8.24 12.67
C ALA A 292 -2.50 7.42 13.96
N PHE A 293 -1.70 6.36 13.90
CA PHE A 293 -1.39 5.53 15.07
C PHE A 293 -0.62 6.30 16.14
N GLU A 294 0.39 7.09 15.77
CA GLU A 294 1.09 7.98 16.71
C GLU A 294 0.14 8.97 17.37
N ASN A 295 -0.79 9.56 16.62
CA ASN A 295 -1.76 10.49 17.17
C ASN A 295 -2.76 9.80 18.12
N ILE A 296 -3.16 8.55 17.82
CA ILE A 296 -3.96 7.74 18.76
C ILE A 296 -3.19 7.53 20.07
N LYS A 297 -1.89 7.23 20.01
CA LYS A 297 -1.06 7.13 21.23
C LYS A 297 -1.03 8.43 22.02
N LYS A 298 -0.85 9.58 21.36
CA LYS A 298 -0.84 10.91 22.00
C LYS A 298 -2.17 11.24 22.68
N VAL A 299 -3.29 11.02 21.99
CA VAL A 299 -4.64 11.23 22.55
C VAL A 299 -4.90 10.28 23.73
N THR A 300 -4.46 9.02 23.60
CA THR A 300 -4.59 8.03 24.68
C THR A 300 -3.77 8.42 25.90
N LEU A 301 -2.54 8.91 25.72
CA LEU A 301 -1.69 9.41 26.80
C LEU A 301 -2.37 10.56 27.53
N TYR A 302 -2.86 11.54 26.78
CA TYR A 302 -3.52 12.72 27.30
C TYR A 302 -4.73 12.34 28.16
N LEU A 303 -5.73 11.67 27.57
CA LEU A 303 -6.96 11.26 28.25
C LEU A 303 -6.71 10.38 29.50
N LEU A 304 -5.77 9.43 29.40
CA LEU A 304 -5.49 8.54 30.52
C LEU A 304 -4.72 9.24 31.65
N ALA A 305 -3.86 10.21 31.36
CA ALA A 305 -3.18 10.98 32.40
C ALA A 305 -4.17 11.80 33.23
N ASP A 306 -5.13 12.44 32.57
CA ASP A 306 -6.13 13.27 33.24
C ASP A 306 -7.09 12.40 34.06
N SER A 307 -7.64 11.35 33.45
CA SER A 307 -8.52 10.38 34.14
C SER A 307 -7.83 9.73 35.33
N PHE A 308 -6.53 9.42 35.23
CA PHE A 308 -5.77 8.82 36.32
C PHE A 308 -5.60 9.79 37.49
N SER A 309 -5.34 11.07 37.22
CA SER A 309 -5.23 12.13 38.22
C SER A 309 -6.55 12.29 39.00
N GLU A 310 -7.67 12.37 38.28
CA GLU A 310 -9.00 12.48 38.90
C GLU A 310 -9.31 11.31 39.86
N ILE A 311 -8.95 10.08 39.45
CA ILE A 311 -9.14 8.87 40.26
C ILE A 311 -8.30 8.94 41.54
N ILE A 312 -7.03 9.34 41.46
CA ILE A 312 -6.15 9.44 42.63
C ILE A 312 -6.62 10.56 43.56
N LEU A 313 -6.97 11.73 43.03
CA LEU A 313 -7.41 12.87 43.83
C LEU A 313 -8.70 12.56 44.60
N VAL A 314 -9.70 12.00 43.91
CA VAL A 314 -10.97 11.60 44.53
C VAL A 314 -10.78 10.41 45.48
N GLY A 315 -10.05 9.38 45.04
CA GLY A 315 -9.78 8.20 45.86
C GLY A 315 -8.99 8.53 47.14
N GLY A 316 -7.95 9.36 47.01
CA GLY A 316 -7.09 9.78 48.12
C GLY A 316 -7.85 10.58 49.18
N THR A 317 -8.71 11.51 48.76
CA THR A 317 -9.54 12.28 49.71
C THR A 317 -10.56 11.41 50.44
N ILE A 318 -11.20 10.45 49.75
CA ILE A 318 -12.12 9.48 50.37
C ILE A 318 -11.39 8.63 51.42
N LEU A 319 -10.21 8.09 51.09
CA LEU A 319 -9.44 7.25 52.01
C LEU A 319 -8.99 8.01 53.27
N MET A 320 -8.70 9.31 53.13
CA MET A 320 -8.31 10.18 54.25
C MET A 320 -9.50 10.75 55.03
N GLY A 321 -10.74 10.50 54.59
CA GLY A 321 -11.96 11.02 55.22
C GLY A 321 -12.19 12.52 54.98
N PHE A 322 -11.58 13.10 53.94
CA PHE A 322 -11.80 14.49 53.52
C PHE A 322 -13.07 14.60 52.65
N PRO A 323 -13.69 15.79 52.56
CA PRO A 323 -14.75 16.02 51.61
C PRO A 323 -14.23 15.94 50.18
N LEU A 324 -15.12 15.61 49.24
CA LEU A 324 -14.74 15.48 47.83
C LEU A 324 -14.20 16.82 47.27
N PRO A 325 -12.99 16.82 46.69
CA PRO A 325 -12.32 18.01 46.19
C PRO A 325 -12.91 18.51 44.86
N ILE A 326 -13.60 17.63 44.14
CA ILE A 326 -14.30 17.91 42.88
C ILE A 326 -15.59 17.08 42.82
N LEU A 327 -16.60 17.56 42.10
CA LEU A 327 -17.88 16.86 41.90
C LEU A 327 -17.90 16.04 40.59
N PRO A 328 -18.71 14.97 40.50
CA PRO A 328 -18.84 14.20 39.27
C PRO A 328 -19.28 15.02 38.05
N ALA A 329 -20.16 16.02 38.23
CA ALA A 329 -20.58 16.91 37.14
C ALA A 329 -19.43 17.78 36.61
N GLN A 330 -18.50 18.17 37.48
CA GLN A 330 -17.31 18.96 37.13
C GLN A 330 -16.29 18.09 36.36
N ILE A 331 -16.07 16.86 36.80
CA ILE A 331 -15.26 15.85 36.08
C ILE A 331 -15.83 15.60 34.67
N LEU A 332 -17.15 15.41 34.55
CA LEU A 332 -17.79 15.21 33.25
C LEU A 332 -17.67 16.43 32.34
N TRP A 333 -17.69 17.64 32.90
CA TRP A 333 -17.51 18.87 32.13
C TRP A 333 -16.10 18.95 31.53
N ILE A 334 -15.08 18.66 32.32
CA ILE A 334 -13.67 18.62 31.88
C ILE A 334 -13.54 17.61 30.74
N ASN A 335 -13.81 16.34 31.03
CA ASN A 335 -13.57 15.24 30.10
C ASN A 335 -14.39 15.31 28.80
N LEU A 336 -15.62 15.84 28.83
CA LEU A 336 -16.53 15.80 27.68
C LEU A 336 -16.61 17.12 26.91
N ILE A 337 -16.69 18.26 27.62
CA ILE A 337 -16.99 19.55 27.01
C ILE A 337 -15.70 20.33 26.74
N GLU A 338 -14.85 20.42 27.75
CA GLU A 338 -13.64 21.23 27.70
C GLU A 338 -12.54 20.51 26.90
N ASP A 339 -12.22 19.25 27.23
CA ASP A 339 -11.22 18.45 26.53
C ASP A 339 -11.66 17.93 25.15
N GLY A 340 -12.95 17.95 24.85
CA GLY A 340 -13.51 17.35 23.63
C GLY A 340 -12.88 17.91 22.35
N LEU A 341 -12.73 19.24 22.26
CA LEU A 341 -12.13 19.89 21.09
C LEU A 341 -10.60 19.74 21.01
N PRO A 342 -9.83 19.91 22.10
CA PRO A 342 -8.40 19.59 22.12
C PRO A 342 -8.10 18.15 21.70
N ASN A 343 -8.88 17.17 22.16
CA ASN A 343 -8.75 15.76 21.79
C ASN A 343 -8.84 15.53 20.27
N ILE A 344 -9.86 16.11 19.63
CA ILE A 344 -10.03 16.02 18.18
C ILE A 344 -8.84 16.71 17.48
N ALA A 345 -8.44 17.89 17.94
CA ALA A 345 -7.34 18.63 17.33
C ALA A 345 -5.98 17.90 17.44
N LEU A 346 -5.76 17.17 18.54
CA LEU A 346 -4.57 16.34 18.75
C LEU A 346 -4.60 15.08 17.85
N ALA A 347 -5.78 14.51 17.59
CA ALA A 347 -5.93 13.39 16.66
C ALA A 347 -5.50 13.75 15.21
N PHE A 348 -5.61 15.02 14.83
CA PHE A 348 -5.18 15.57 13.54
C PHE A 348 -3.82 16.27 13.58
N GLU A 349 -3.00 16.01 14.61
CA GLU A 349 -1.65 16.56 14.69
C GLU A 349 -0.80 16.10 13.49
N ALA A 350 0.04 17.00 12.97
CA ALA A 350 0.91 16.67 11.84
C ALA A 350 1.97 15.64 12.25
N GLY A 351 2.20 14.67 11.37
CA GLY A 351 3.20 13.62 11.54
C GLY A 351 4.63 14.16 11.66
N GLU A 352 5.47 13.40 12.36
CA GLU A 352 6.90 13.68 12.48
C GLU A 352 7.63 13.29 11.17
N LYS A 353 8.71 14.01 10.82
CA LYS A 353 9.44 13.77 9.55
C LYS A 353 10.11 12.38 9.53
N GLU A 354 10.33 11.83 10.72
CA GLU A 354 11.04 10.59 10.98
C GLU A 354 10.10 9.37 10.97
N VAL A 355 8.78 9.54 10.86
CA VAL A 355 7.79 8.44 10.96
C VAL A 355 8.04 7.31 9.95
N MET A 356 8.61 7.63 8.80
CA MET A 356 8.98 6.67 7.75
C MET A 356 10.38 6.06 7.93
N LYS A 357 11.13 6.43 8.97
CA LYS A 357 12.41 5.80 9.34
C LYS A 357 12.25 4.75 10.42
N ASP A 358 11.15 4.81 11.17
CA ASP A 358 10.88 3.85 12.22
C ASP A 358 10.51 2.48 11.60
N PRO A 359 10.91 1.36 12.22
CA PRO A 359 10.56 0.04 11.73
C PRO A 359 9.04 -0.21 11.86
N PRO A 360 8.48 -1.16 11.08
CA PRO A 360 7.10 -1.59 11.27
C PRO A 360 6.87 -2.08 12.72
N GLN A 361 5.78 -1.64 13.32
CA GLN A 361 5.39 -2.07 14.67
C GLN A 361 4.76 -3.46 14.63
N LYS A 362 4.98 -4.25 15.67
CA LYS A 362 4.39 -5.58 15.80
C LYS A 362 2.92 -5.44 16.21
N ILE A 363 2.04 -6.29 15.67
CA ILE A 363 0.61 -6.32 16.04
C ILE A 363 0.42 -6.52 17.55
N THR A 364 1.33 -7.24 18.20
CA THR A 364 1.26 -7.54 19.64
C THR A 364 1.69 -6.38 20.54
N GLU A 365 2.24 -5.31 19.98
CA GLU A 365 2.65 -4.15 20.79
C GLU A 365 1.41 -3.38 21.27
N PRO A 366 1.28 -3.15 22.59
CA PRO A 366 0.14 -2.41 23.11
C PRO A 366 0.23 -0.95 22.71
N ILE A 367 -0.93 -0.32 22.46
CA ILE A 367 -1.03 1.13 22.22
C ILE A 367 -0.38 1.90 23.38
N LEU A 368 -0.63 1.45 24.62
CA LEU A 368 -0.02 2.00 25.83
C LEU A 368 1.23 1.19 26.22
N ASP A 369 2.39 1.67 25.79
CA ASP A 369 3.67 1.08 26.12
C ASP A 369 4.11 1.38 27.58
N LYS A 370 5.24 0.79 28.00
CA LYS A 370 5.74 0.95 29.37
C LYS A 370 6.13 2.39 29.68
N GLU A 371 6.69 3.11 28.71
CA GLU A 371 7.14 4.49 28.88
C GLU A 371 5.95 5.40 29.10
N MET A 372 4.89 5.26 28.31
CA MET A 372 3.64 5.98 28.48
C MET A 372 2.99 5.69 29.84
N LYS A 373 2.99 4.43 30.31
CA LYS A 373 2.46 4.10 31.65
C LYS A 373 3.21 4.82 32.77
N VAL A 374 4.54 4.84 32.67
CA VAL A 374 5.39 5.56 33.63
C VAL A 374 5.11 7.06 33.56
N LEU A 375 4.95 7.60 32.35
CA LEU A 375 4.64 9.01 32.14
C LEU A 375 3.29 9.39 32.73
N ILE A 376 2.22 8.62 32.46
CA ILE A 376 0.89 8.78 33.08
C ILE A 376 1.00 8.80 34.59
N PHE A 377 1.74 7.84 35.16
CA PHE A 377 1.87 7.73 36.60
C PHE A 377 2.61 8.92 37.22
N ILE A 378 3.73 9.33 36.63
CA ILE A 378 4.53 10.47 37.14
C ILE A 378 3.75 11.76 37.03
N ILE A 379 3.14 12.02 35.86
CA ILE A 379 2.36 13.24 35.62
C ILE A 379 1.20 13.30 36.59
N GLY A 380 0.38 12.24 36.67
CA GLY A 380 -0.74 12.20 37.59
C GLY A 380 -0.32 12.41 39.04
N LEU A 381 0.71 11.69 39.51
CA LEU A 381 1.20 11.84 40.88
C LEU A 381 1.65 13.27 41.20
N ILE A 382 2.33 13.95 40.28
CA ILE A 382 2.74 15.35 40.46
C ILE A 382 1.52 16.27 40.47
N THR A 383 0.59 16.09 39.52
CA THR A 383 -0.69 16.83 39.46
C THR A 383 -1.41 16.72 40.79
N ASP A 384 -1.62 15.49 41.26
CA ASP A 384 -2.42 15.20 42.43
C ASP A 384 -1.77 15.68 43.71
N LEU A 385 -0.43 15.60 43.80
CA LEU A 385 0.29 16.16 44.94
C LEU A 385 0.06 17.68 45.04
N VAL A 386 0.16 18.40 43.90
CA VAL A 386 -0.07 19.84 43.85
C VAL A 386 -1.52 20.17 44.21
N LEU A 387 -2.49 19.51 43.57
CA LEU A 387 -3.91 19.73 43.82
C LEU A 387 -4.31 19.39 45.26
N PHE A 388 -3.78 18.31 45.81
CA PHE A 388 -4.05 17.91 47.18
C PHE A 388 -3.46 18.90 48.20
N VAL A 389 -2.24 19.41 47.95
CA VAL A 389 -1.64 20.46 48.80
C VAL A 389 -2.49 21.73 48.77
N VAL A 390 -2.95 22.16 47.60
CA VAL A 390 -3.83 23.34 47.47
C VAL A 390 -5.17 23.09 48.16
N PHE A 391 -5.79 21.94 47.92
CA PHE A 391 -7.03 21.53 48.58
C PHE A 391 -6.89 21.56 50.11
N TRP A 392 -5.84 20.92 50.64
CA TRP A 392 -5.58 20.86 52.07
C TRP A 392 -5.30 22.24 52.67
N TRP A 393 -4.55 23.08 51.96
CA TRP A 393 -4.24 24.44 52.39
C TRP A 393 -5.50 25.30 52.49
N LEU A 394 -6.35 25.30 51.46
CA LEU A 394 -7.62 26.03 51.46
C LEU A 394 -8.60 25.48 52.51
N TRP A 395 -8.67 24.15 52.65
CA TRP A 395 -9.49 23.50 53.67
C TRP A 395 -9.08 23.92 55.08
N LYS A 396 -7.77 23.91 55.37
CA LYS A 396 -7.22 24.32 56.67
C LYS A 396 -7.41 25.82 56.94
N ALA A 397 -7.38 26.65 55.90
CA ALA A 397 -7.66 28.08 56.00
C ALA A 397 -9.15 28.40 56.22
N GLY A 398 -10.04 27.39 56.17
CA GLY A 398 -11.46 27.53 56.51
C GLY A 398 -12.33 28.08 55.38
N TYR A 399 -11.87 27.99 54.12
CA TYR A 399 -12.69 28.36 52.96
C TYR A 399 -13.89 27.42 52.77
N ASP A 400 -14.97 27.93 52.19
CA ASP A 400 -16.15 27.12 51.86
C ASP A 400 -15.79 26.02 50.85
N ILE A 401 -16.33 24.82 51.04
CA ILE A 401 -16.11 23.67 50.17
C ILE A 401 -16.55 23.94 48.73
N ALA A 402 -17.57 24.78 48.51
CA ALA A 402 -18.00 25.16 47.17
C ALA A 402 -16.92 26.00 46.44
N TYR A 403 -16.25 26.89 47.17
CA TYR A 403 -15.11 27.65 46.64
C TYR A 403 -13.91 26.74 46.36
N ILE A 404 -13.56 25.86 47.30
CA ILE A 404 -12.45 24.91 47.13
C ILE A 404 -12.68 24.02 45.90
N ARG A 405 -13.89 23.48 45.72
CA ARG A 405 -14.24 22.67 44.55
C ARG A 405 -14.14 23.44 43.26
N THR A 406 -14.53 24.71 43.26
CA THR A 406 -14.42 25.56 42.07
C THR A 406 -12.96 25.83 41.73
N MET A 407 -12.11 26.08 42.74
CA MET A 407 -10.67 26.23 42.54
C MET A 407 -10.04 24.97 41.95
N ILE A 408 -10.31 23.79 42.53
CA ILE A 408 -9.79 22.51 42.02
C ILE A 408 -10.30 22.20 40.62
N PHE A 409 -11.58 22.47 40.32
CA PHE A 409 -12.15 22.33 38.98
C PHE A 409 -11.42 23.20 37.95
N VAL A 410 -11.16 24.48 38.26
CA VAL A 410 -10.43 25.38 37.36
C VAL A 410 -8.98 24.94 37.20
N MET A 411 -8.32 24.50 38.28
CA MET A 411 -6.95 24.00 38.22
C MET A 411 -6.84 22.76 37.35
N LEU A 412 -7.72 21.78 37.51
CA LEU A 412 -7.72 20.56 36.68
C LEU A 412 -8.00 20.88 35.20
N GLY A 413 -9.00 21.72 34.90
CA GLY A 413 -9.30 22.08 33.51
C GLY A 413 -8.16 22.87 32.86
N LEU A 414 -7.54 23.82 33.56
CA LEU A 414 -6.38 24.54 33.02
C LEU A 414 -5.16 23.62 32.84
N ASP A 415 -4.91 22.74 33.79
CA ASP A 415 -3.80 21.77 33.72
C ASP A 415 -3.95 20.89 32.47
N SER A 416 -5.14 20.34 32.23
CA SER A 416 -5.46 19.57 31.03
C SER A 416 -5.20 20.38 29.75
N LEU A 417 -5.78 21.59 29.66
CA LEU A 417 -5.63 22.48 28.49
C LEU A 417 -4.20 22.87 28.15
N PHE A 418 -3.33 23.01 29.15
CA PHE A 418 -1.92 23.31 28.91
C PHE A 418 -1.11 22.04 28.64
N TYR A 419 -1.42 20.96 29.35
CA TYR A 419 -0.75 19.68 29.21
C TYR A 419 -0.88 19.08 27.80
N VAL A 420 -1.99 19.34 27.09
CA VAL A 420 -2.18 18.88 25.70
C VAL A 420 -1.04 19.32 24.77
N PHE A 421 -0.40 20.47 25.02
CA PHE A 421 0.73 20.94 24.22
C PHE A 421 1.98 20.10 24.42
N SER A 422 2.18 19.55 25.63
CA SER A 422 3.25 18.61 25.95
C SER A 422 3.01 17.24 25.32
N CYS A 423 1.75 16.85 25.09
CA CYS A 423 1.39 15.59 24.43
C CYS A 423 1.54 15.59 22.90
N ARG A 424 1.91 16.73 22.28
CA ARG A 424 1.99 16.85 20.81
C ARG A 424 3.11 16.01 20.17
N SER A 425 4.12 15.65 20.94
CA SER A 425 5.18 14.73 20.54
C SER A 425 5.59 13.87 21.73
N LEU A 426 5.70 12.57 21.50
CA LEU A 426 6.24 11.62 22.48
C LEU A 426 7.77 11.50 22.38
N ARG A 427 8.35 12.01 21.28
CA ARG A 427 9.77 11.87 20.94
C ARG A 427 10.57 13.13 21.27
N PHE A 428 9.95 14.30 21.08
CA PHE A 428 10.61 15.59 21.20
C PHE A 428 9.96 16.43 22.28
N THR A 429 10.78 17.20 23.00
CA THR A 429 10.31 18.18 23.99
C THR A 429 9.57 19.34 23.32
N ILE A 430 8.75 20.07 24.08
CA ILE A 430 8.04 21.29 23.63
C ILE A 430 8.95 22.39 23.02
N PHE A 431 10.25 22.40 23.34
CA PHE A 431 11.21 23.37 22.78
C PHE A 431 11.70 23.04 21.38
N HIS A 432 11.54 21.80 20.92
CA HIS A 432 11.99 21.36 19.59
C HIS A 432 10.95 21.67 18.50
N LYS A 433 9.68 21.79 18.86
CA LYS A 433 8.57 22.05 17.93
C LYS A 433 7.75 23.21 18.47
N ASN A 434 7.47 24.21 17.63
CA ASN A 434 6.65 25.35 18.04
C ASN A 434 5.29 24.84 18.61
N PRO A 435 4.98 25.10 19.89
CA PRO A 435 3.77 24.60 20.56
C PRO A 435 2.48 25.11 19.93
N PHE A 436 2.53 26.21 19.17
CA PHE A 436 1.37 26.80 18.51
C PHE A 436 1.30 26.51 17.00
N SER A 437 2.14 25.59 16.48
CA SER A 437 2.15 25.28 15.06
C SER A 437 0.85 24.62 14.57
N ASN A 438 0.17 23.87 15.45
CA ASN A 438 -1.16 23.32 15.18
C ASN A 438 -2.21 24.37 15.55
N LYS A 439 -2.62 25.17 14.56
CA LYS A 439 -3.60 26.25 14.76
C LYS A 439 -4.95 25.73 15.26
N PHE A 440 -5.35 24.53 14.82
CA PHE A 440 -6.60 23.92 15.29
C PHE A 440 -6.51 23.62 16.78
N LEU A 441 -5.41 23.03 17.25
CA LEU A 441 -5.21 22.76 18.67
C LEU A 441 -5.20 24.05 19.50
N SER A 442 -4.46 25.07 19.06
CA SER A 442 -4.43 26.37 19.76
C SER A 442 -5.82 27.00 19.88
N ILE A 443 -6.63 26.94 18.81
CA ILE A 443 -8.00 27.46 18.83
C ILE A 443 -8.89 26.60 19.73
N SER A 444 -8.78 25.27 19.67
CA SER A 444 -9.50 24.35 20.54
C SER A 444 -9.23 24.63 22.02
N VAL A 445 -7.96 24.87 22.38
CA VAL A 445 -7.59 25.22 23.76
C VAL A 445 -8.19 26.56 24.18
N LEU A 446 -8.14 27.58 23.32
CA LEU A 446 -8.78 28.87 23.63
C LEU A 446 -10.29 28.73 23.84
N ILE A 447 -10.96 27.88 23.05
CA ILE A 447 -12.38 27.56 23.24
C ILE A 447 -12.59 26.79 24.55
N GLY A 448 -11.72 25.85 24.88
CA GLY A 448 -11.74 25.13 26.15
C GLY A 448 -11.61 26.06 27.36
N VAL A 449 -10.68 27.02 27.34
CA VAL A 449 -10.57 28.07 28.37
C VAL A 449 -11.86 28.89 28.46
N ALA A 450 -12.49 29.22 27.33
CA ALA A 450 -13.77 29.91 27.31
C ALA A 450 -14.92 29.06 27.90
N PHE A 451 -14.94 27.74 27.66
CA PHE A 451 -15.89 26.83 28.29
C PHE A 451 -15.64 26.69 29.80
N LEU A 452 -14.38 26.65 30.23
CA LEU A 452 -14.02 26.63 31.64
C LEU A 452 -14.50 27.90 32.35
N ALA A 453 -14.23 29.08 31.76
CA ALA A 453 -14.75 30.35 32.24
C ALA A 453 -16.29 30.38 32.24
N GLY A 454 -16.93 29.85 31.19
CA GLY A 454 -18.39 29.70 31.11
C GLY A 454 -18.94 28.84 32.25
N GLY A 455 -18.25 27.74 32.60
CA GLY A 455 -18.59 26.86 33.72
C GLY A 455 -18.55 27.56 35.08
N VAL A 456 -17.69 28.56 35.25
CA VAL A 456 -17.53 29.34 36.49
C VAL A 456 -18.47 30.54 36.54
N TYR A 457 -18.74 31.20 35.42
CA TYR A 457 -19.41 32.51 35.41
C TYR A 457 -20.85 32.52 34.88
N LEU A 458 -21.28 31.52 34.11
CA LEU A 458 -22.66 31.48 33.60
C LEU A 458 -23.62 30.92 34.67
N PRO A 459 -24.72 31.61 35.02
CA PRO A 459 -25.63 31.18 36.10
C PRO A 459 -26.22 29.77 35.92
N PHE A 460 -26.55 29.40 34.68
CA PHE A 460 -27.03 28.06 34.35
C PHE A 460 -25.97 26.99 34.64
N CYS A 461 -24.72 27.26 34.25
CA CYS A 461 -23.61 26.32 34.47
C CYS A 461 -23.24 26.24 35.95
N GLN A 462 -23.25 27.36 36.69
CA GLN A 462 -23.05 27.38 38.14
C GLN A 462 -24.06 26.51 38.88
N THR A 463 -25.30 26.47 38.42
CA THR A 463 -26.34 25.62 39.03
C THR A 463 -26.03 24.13 38.84
N ILE A 464 -25.60 23.74 37.64
CA ILE A 464 -25.30 22.34 37.29
C ILE A 464 -24.00 21.88 37.93
N LEU A 465 -22.95 22.68 37.81
CA LEU A 465 -21.59 22.37 38.25
C LEU A 465 -21.36 22.70 39.74
N ARG A 466 -22.31 23.39 40.38
CA ARG A 466 -22.21 23.92 41.75
C ARG A 466 -20.94 24.74 41.97
N THR A 467 -20.57 25.53 40.98
CA THR A 467 -19.43 26.45 41.03
C THR A 467 -19.82 27.78 41.65
N VAL A 468 -18.86 28.47 42.24
CA VAL A 468 -19.03 29.82 42.79
C VAL A 468 -18.21 30.83 41.99
N PHE A 469 -18.53 32.12 42.15
CA PHE A 469 -17.77 33.18 41.50
C PHE A 469 -16.32 33.20 42.02
N LEU A 470 -15.36 33.19 41.09
CA LEU A 470 -13.94 33.44 41.38
C LEU A 470 -13.57 34.86 40.95
N SER A 471 -12.86 35.59 41.81
CA SER A 471 -12.27 36.88 41.49
C SER A 471 -11.08 36.72 40.55
N LEU A 472 -10.61 37.81 39.94
CA LEU A 472 -9.43 37.76 39.06
C LEU A 472 -8.15 37.34 39.80
N GLU A 473 -8.06 37.63 41.11
CA GLU A 473 -6.93 37.22 41.95
C GLU A 473 -6.89 35.70 42.14
N ASP A 474 -8.06 35.07 42.22
CA ASP A 474 -8.19 33.62 42.38
C ASP A 474 -7.64 32.86 41.16
N TRP A 475 -7.65 33.45 39.96
CA TRP A 475 -7.10 32.83 38.75
C TRP A 475 -5.58 32.80 38.69
N PHE A 476 -4.89 33.60 39.51
CA PHE A 476 -3.43 33.66 39.48
C PHE A 476 -2.80 32.33 39.87
N LEU A 477 -3.32 31.70 40.93
CA LEU A 477 -2.79 30.42 41.42
C LEU A 477 -3.00 29.27 40.41
N PRO A 478 -4.22 29.03 39.86
CA PRO A 478 -4.44 28.02 38.83
C PRO A 478 -3.61 28.23 37.57
N ILE A 479 -3.54 29.47 37.05
CA ILE A 479 -2.79 29.76 35.81
C ILE A 479 -1.30 29.52 36.01
N THR A 480 -0.72 29.99 37.12
CA THR A 480 0.70 29.81 37.38
C THR A 480 1.07 28.34 37.54
N LEU A 481 0.34 27.59 38.35
CA LEU A 481 0.63 26.18 38.56
C LEU A 481 0.49 25.34 37.29
N SER A 482 -0.50 25.66 36.44
CA SER A 482 -0.71 24.91 35.19
C SER A 482 0.33 25.22 34.09
N ILE A 483 1.04 26.36 34.18
CA ILE A 483 2.10 26.71 33.22
C ILE A 483 3.47 26.17 33.63
N PHE A 484 3.76 26.12 34.94
CA PHE A 484 5.09 25.80 35.46
C PHE A 484 5.31 24.33 35.81
N LYS A 485 4.24 23.57 35.99
CA LYS A 485 4.27 22.11 36.10
C LYS A 485 4.55 21.50 34.72
#